data_AF-A0ABD3QP57-F1
#
_entry.id   AF-A0ABD3QP57-F1
#
_cell.length_a   1.000
_cell.length_b   1.000
_cell.length_c   1.000
_cell.angle_alpha   90.00
_cell.angle_beta   90.00
_cell.angle_gamma   90.00
#
_symmetry.space_group_name_H-M   'P 1'
#
loop_
_entity.id
_entity.type
_entity.pdbx_description
1 polymer ?
#
loop_
_entity_poly.entity_id
_entity_poly.type
_entity_poly.pdbx_seq_one_letter_code
_entity_poly.pdbx_strand_id
1 'polypeptide(L)'
;MPEDTADCPLCLCPLEQYDICHPVQCSSRNCQFNFCLNCIESLIKSTKDECKASDENTFKVFLHCPNCRDDLSLSIRDTVLLRKVDKYRALKHLDGSDGKVIRDEELTASELRFKHGLEKDVSVASAIEAAQDREKAFFRNRSDANLQFLDLGLDSLGKKEELWSFDDEEGFEADIDGTPRSFVFKHHSLAHLEKEEDTEEDLTHVNPDKTLLCGLESFMTDQEKQYITYLLTSGCPNNLAAAAELLDRVAHLSRLGQQVCTKRKNSLRASKQIKRSMLESIRNIIQEGKEEQEKKVTNNRGQKFHQAGTRREQKMQSDLERKKEMIYMAMHPLPARMPKYAELVADSPESFALTLLDDKWDGSVQDAFSRITVNKGLLGKFHVKKHYSETPGIRKIIDACSAKHNGKGIIDIVRPRVIVASLTREAGMQGIVAGDVVSHINGDEFTGTADELRALIAGSEEGSLMTFAFNADKAVAEALRRRFLNFGG
;
A
#
# COMPACT_ATOMS: atom_id res chain seq x y z
N MET A 1 19.13 -48.61 -8.73
CA MET A 1 19.66 -47.23 -8.87
C MET A 1 19.90 -46.77 -7.45
N PRO A 2 21.14 -46.44 -7.04
CA PRO A 2 21.35 -45.84 -5.72
C PRO A 2 20.42 -44.63 -5.62
N GLU A 3 19.67 -44.55 -4.52
CA GLU A 3 18.93 -43.36 -4.14
C GLU A 3 19.98 -42.29 -3.81
N ASP A 4 20.42 -41.55 -4.83
CA ASP A 4 21.25 -40.37 -4.63
C ASP A 4 20.41 -39.37 -3.85
N THR A 5 20.50 -39.43 -2.52
CA THR A 5 19.93 -38.42 -1.63
C THR A 5 20.57 -37.09 -2.02
N ALA A 6 19.77 -36.20 -2.59
CA ALA A 6 20.26 -34.91 -3.02
C ALA A 6 20.69 -34.12 -1.77
N ASP A 7 21.99 -33.94 -1.58
CA ASP A 7 22.52 -33.10 -0.52
C ASP A 7 22.38 -31.62 -0.90
N CYS A 8 22.10 -30.77 0.10
CA CYS A 8 22.06 -29.33 -0.06
C CYS A 8 23.44 -28.82 -0.54
N PRO A 9 23.54 -28.16 -1.69
CA PRO A 9 24.83 -27.73 -2.25
C PRO A 9 25.52 -26.62 -1.45
N LEU A 10 24.82 -25.99 -0.49
CA LEU A 10 25.35 -24.92 0.35
C LEU A 10 25.94 -25.42 1.67
N CYS A 11 25.24 -26.33 2.36
CA CYS A 11 25.66 -26.83 3.68
C CYS A 11 26.02 -28.32 3.71
N LEU A 12 25.86 -29.03 2.58
CA LEU A 12 26.10 -30.46 2.43
C LEU A 12 25.25 -31.36 3.35
N CYS A 13 24.18 -30.82 3.94
CA CYS A 13 23.21 -31.63 4.68
C CYS A 13 22.20 -32.25 3.69
N PRO A 14 21.71 -33.48 3.96
CA PRO A 14 20.64 -34.08 3.15
C PRO A 14 19.43 -33.16 3.03
N LEU A 15 18.84 -33.06 1.84
CA LEU A 15 17.57 -32.35 1.67
C LEU A 15 16.44 -33.17 2.30
N GLU A 16 15.64 -32.51 3.12
CA GLU A 16 14.46 -33.13 3.73
C GLU A 16 13.34 -33.30 2.71
N GLN A 17 12.36 -34.15 2.99
CA GLN A 17 11.26 -34.44 2.06
C GLN A 17 10.54 -33.15 1.59
N TYR A 18 10.30 -32.21 2.51
CA TYR A 18 9.67 -30.93 2.17
C TYR A 18 10.56 -30.03 1.29
N ASP A 19 11.89 -30.12 1.40
CA ASP A 19 12.81 -29.40 0.54
C ASP A 19 12.76 -29.91 -0.91
N ILE A 20 12.52 -31.21 -1.07
CA ILE A 20 12.38 -31.90 -2.36
C ILE A 20 10.99 -31.63 -2.97
N CYS A 21 9.93 -31.66 -2.15
CA CYS A 21 8.56 -31.42 -2.59
C CYS A 21 8.32 -29.98 -3.07
N HIS A 22 9.00 -29.00 -2.45
CA HIS A 22 8.88 -27.58 -2.79
C HIS A 22 10.23 -27.01 -3.22
N PRO A 23 10.74 -27.34 -4.42
CA PRO A 23 12.03 -26.85 -4.89
C PRO A 23 11.99 -25.35 -5.18
N VAL A 24 13.13 -24.67 -5.00
CA VAL A 24 13.23 -23.21 -5.23
C VAL A 24 12.85 -22.84 -6.66
N GLN A 25 11.92 -21.90 -6.80
CA GLN A 25 11.34 -21.47 -8.07
C GLN A 25 12.20 -20.36 -8.70
N CYS A 26 13.32 -20.75 -9.31
CA CYS A 26 14.22 -19.80 -9.97
C CYS A 26 13.74 -19.44 -11.39
N SER A 27 13.56 -18.14 -11.67
CA SER A 27 13.11 -17.61 -12.98
C SER A 27 13.98 -18.04 -14.18
N SER A 28 15.22 -18.45 -13.95
CA SER A 28 16.08 -19.06 -14.97
C SER A 28 15.50 -20.38 -15.48
N ARG A 29 15.13 -20.43 -16.77
CA ARG A 29 14.49 -21.61 -17.40
C ARG A 29 15.24 -22.94 -17.19
N ASN A 30 16.55 -22.89 -16.99
CA ASN A 30 17.41 -24.07 -16.86
C ASN A 30 18.04 -24.23 -15.47
N CYS A 31 17.72 -23.35 -14.51
CA CYS A 31 18.22 -23.51 -13.16
C CYS A 31 17.33 -24.53 -12.42
N GLN A 32 17.95 -25.57 -11.89
CA GLN A 32 17.33 -26.57 -11.01
C GLN A 32 18.00 -26.54 -9.63
N PHE A 33 18.63 -25.40 -9.29
CA PHE A 33 19.33 -25.26 -8.04
C PHE A 33 18.34 -25.27 -6.89
N ASN A 34 18.51 -26.23 -5.99
CA ASN A 34 17.71 -26.39 -4.79
C ASN A 34 18.63 -26.50 -3.58
N PHE A 35 18.20 -26.00 -2.43
CA PHE A 35 18.98 -26.00 -1.19
C PHE A 35 18.02 -26.03 0.00
N CYS A 36 18.49 -26.48 1.17
CA CYS A 36 17.61 -26.76 2.31
C CYS A 36 16.96 -25.50 2.91
N LEU A 37 15.84 -25.70 3.63
CA LEU A 37 15.09 -24.64 4.29
C LEU A 37 15.97 -23.76 5.19
N ASN A 38 16.87 -24.35 5.98
CA ASN A 38 17.78 -23.61 6.86
C ASN A 38 18.70 -22.65 6.09
N CYS A 39 19.17 -23.07 4.93
CA CYS A 39 20.00 -22.21 4.06
C CYS A 39 19.16 -21.10 3.41
N ILE A 40 17.90 -21.35 3.06
CA ILE A 40 16.98 -20.31 2.59
C ILE A 40 16.72 -19.26 3.67
N GLU A 41 16.43 -19.68 4.90
CA GLU A 41 16.21 -18.77 6.01
C GLU A 41 17.46 -17.94 6.32
N SER A 42 18.63 -18.57 6.28
CA SER A 42 19.92 -17.88 6.45
C SER A 42 20.17 -16.85 5.36
N LEU A 43 19.83 -17.18 4.10
CA LEU A 43 19.92 -16.25 2.98
C LEU A 43 18.99 -15.06 3.19
N ILE A 44 17.72 -15.29 3.56
CA ILE A 44 16.75 -14.21 3.85
C ILE A 44 17.24 -13.34 5.01
N LYS A 45 17.71 -13.94 6.11
CA LYS A 45 18.24 -13.20 7.26
C LYS A 45 19.40 -12.30 6.84
N SER A 46 20.32 -12.80 6.03
CA SER A 46 21.47 -12.01 5.53
C SER A 46 21.08 -10.79 4.69
N THR A 47 19.87 -10.76 4.12
CA THR A 47 19.40 -9.60 3.34
C THR A 47 18.79 -8.48 4.20
N LYS A 48 18.43 -8.79 5.45
CA LYS A 48 17.92 -7.81 6.43
C LYS A 48 19.07 -7.05 7.09
N ASP A 49 20.18 -7.74 7.36
CA ASP A 49 21.32 -7.16 8.07
C ASP A 49 22.32 -6.48 7.13
N GLU A 50 22.77 -5.27 7.48
CA GLU A 50 23.91 -4.65 6.80
C GLU A 50 25.19 -5.42 7.15
N CYS A 51 25.67 -6.21 6.20
CA CYS A 51 26.89 -6.97 6.37
C CYS A 51 28.10 -6.05 6.19
N LYS A 52 28.93 -5.93 7.24
CA LYS A 52 30.24 -5.29 7.15
C LYS A 52 31.27 -6.30 6.65
N ALA A 53 31.86 -6.02 5.50
CA ALA A 53 33.04 -6.73 5.03
C ALA A 53 34.26 -6.41 5.94
N SER A 54 35.32 -7.21 5.81
CA SER A 54 36.55 -7.06 6.59
C SER A 54 37.28 -5.74 6.35
N ASP A 55 36.96 -5.04 5.26
CA ASP A 55 37.47 -3.72 4.88
C ASP A 55 36.58 -2.56 5.40
N GLU A 56 35.65 -2.86 6.31
CA GLU A 56 34.65 -1.94 6.86
C GLU A 56 33.58 -1.46 5.85
N ASN A 57 33.61 -1.95 4.61
CA ASN A 57 32.55 -1.63 3.66
C ASN A 57 31.26 -2.37 4.00
N THR A 58 30.16 -1.63 4.11
CA THR A 58 28.81 -2.20 4.23
C THR A 58 28.29 -2.58 2.85
N PHE A 59 27.89 -3.83 2.67
CA PHE A 59 27.21 -4.26 1.45
C PHE A 59 25.85 -4.88 1.80
N LYS A 60 24.91 -4.72 0.88
CA LYS A 60 23.57 -5.32 1.00
C LYS A 60 23.59 -6.66 0.28
N VAL A 61 23.20 -7.73 0.97
CA VAL A 61 22.98 -9.02 0.34
C VAL A 61 21.64 -8.98 -0.39
N PHE A 62 21.65 -9.30 -1.68
CA PHE A 62 20.45 -9.42 -2.50
C PHE A 62 19.96 -10.87 -2.51
N LEU A 63 18.64 -11.07 -2.65
CA LEU A 63 18.01 -12.38 -2.77
C LEU A 63 18.19 -12.97 -4.17
N HIS A 64 19.44 -13.24 -4.55
CA HIS A 64 19.77 -13.87 -5.83
C HIS A 64 20.02 -15.37 -5.68
N CYS A 65 19.70 -16.13 -6.72
CA CYS A 65 19.98 -17.55 -6.81
C CYS A 65 21.49 -17.78 -6.75
N PRO A 66 22.00 -18.59 -5.80
CA PRO A 66 23.45 -18.82 -5.68
C PRO A 66 24.09 -19.43 -6.93
N ASN A 67 23.30 -20.13 -7.75
CA ASN A 67 23.78 -20.78 -8.96
C ASN A 67 23.78 -19.86 -10.20
N CYS A 68 22.64 -19.25 -10.53
CA CYS A 68 22.49 -18.46 -11.77
C CYS A 68 22.37 -16.95 -11.56
N ARG A 69 22.34 -16.49 -10.31
CA ARG A 69 22.18 -15.08 -9.89
C ARG A 69 20.87 -14.39 -10.28
N ASP A 70 19.89 -15.14 -10.80
CA ASP A 70 18.56 -14.58 -11.03
C ASP A 70 17.88 -14.22 -9.71
N ASP A 71 16.99 -13.24 -9.76
CA ASP A 71 16.25 -12.77 -8.59
C ASP A 71 15.26 -13.83 -8.08
N LEU A 72 15.35 -14.13 -6.79
CA LEU A 72 14.47 -15.05 -6.06
C LEU A 72 13.45 -14.31 -5.20
N SER A 73 13.49 -12.97 -5.14
CA SER A 73 12.63 -12.16 -4.27
C SER A 73 11.14 -12.47 -4.42
N LEU A 74 10.70 -12.83 -5.63
CA LEU A 74 9.31 -13.09 -5.97
C LEU A 74 8.77 -14.44 -5.47
N SER A 75 9.63 -15.45 -5.33
CA SER A 75 9.18 -16.84 -5.12
C SER A 75 9.73 -17.49 -3.86
N ILE A 76 10.84 -16.98 -3.32
CA ILE A 76 11.53 -17.61 -2.19
C ILE A 76 10.67 -17.67 -0.93
N ARG A 77 9.80 -16.68 -0.73
CA ARG A 77 8.88 -16.62 0.42
C ARG A 77 7.82 -17.71 0.37
N ASP A 78 7.23 -17.94 -0.80
CA ASP A 78 6.26 -19.03 -1.01
C ASP A 78 6.93 -20.39 -0.76
N THR A 79 8.13 -20.59 -1.32
CA THR A 79 8.90 -21.82 -1.09
C THR A 79 9.16 -22.06 0.41
N VAL A 80 9.54 -21.02 1.17
CA VAL A 80 9.73 -21.13 2.63
C VAL A 80 8.43 -21.47 3.34
N LEU A 81 7.33 -20.79 2.99
CA LEU A 81 6.02 -21.03 3.59
C LEU A 81 5.59 -22.49 3.40
N LEU A 82 5.62 -22.98 2.15
CA LEU A 82 5.21 -24.34 1.82
C LEU A 82 6.09 -25.39 2.52
N ARG A 83 7.41 -25.19 2.56
CA ARG A 83 8.33 -26.07 3.29
C ARG A 83 8.06 -26.10 4.78
N LYS A 84 7.77 -24.95 5.41
CA LYS A 84 7.39 -24.90 6.82
C LYS A 84 6.09 -25.64 7.05
N VAL A 85 5.06 -25.40 6.24
CA VAL A 85 3.77 -26.11 6.32
C VAL A 85 3.98 -27.61 6.31
N ASP A 86 4.73 -28.14 5.36
CA ASP A 86 4.97 -29.57 5.23
C ASP A 86 5.87 -30.13 6.35
N LYS A 87 6.89 -29.37 6.79
CA LYS A 87 7.67 -29.68 8.00
C LYS A 87 6.75 -29.91 9.20
N TYR A 88 5.80 -29.03 9.48
CA TYR A 88 4.91 -29.17 10.64
C TYR A 88 3.76 -30.17 10.43
N ARG A 89 3.27 -30.35 9.21
CA ARG A 89 2.29 -31.40 8.90
C ARG A 89 2.90 -32.79 9.07
N ALA A 90 4.15 -32.98 8.66
CA ALA A 90 4.88 -34.23 8.89
C ALA A 90 4.96 -34.55 10.39
N LEU A 91 5.17 -33.56 11.25
CA LEU A 91 5.17 -33.75 12.71
C LEU A 91 3.81 -34.16 13.28
N LYS A 92 2.70 -33.84 12.60
CA LYS A 92 1.34 -34.16 13.06
C LYS A 92 0.91 -35.59 12.70
N HIS A 93 1.50 -36.20 11.67
CA HIS A 93 1.08 -37.50 11.13
C HIS A 93 1.99 -38.68 11.55
N LEU A 94 2.97 -38.46 12.43
CA LEU A 94 3.87 -39.51 12.94
C LEU A 94 3.22 -40.44 13.99
N ASP A 95 1.97 -40.85 13.78
CA ASP A 95 1.28 -41.83 14.63
C ASP A 95 1.56 -43.31 14.22
N GLY A 96 2.37 -43.52 13.18
CA GLY A 96 2.58 -44.84 12.57
C GLY A 96 3.97 -45.42 12.79
N SER A 97 4.10 -46.32 13.75
CA SER A 97 5.11 -47.38 13.90
C SER A 97 6.53 -47.08 14.42
N ASP A 98 7.08 -45.86 14.33
CA ASP A 98 8.36 -45.51 15.02
C ASP A 98 8.41 -44.02 15.48
N GLY A 99 7.27 -43.33 15.40
CA GLY A 99 7.17 -41.87 15.46
C GLY A 99 7.21 -41.27 16.86
N LYS A 100 8.31 -40.59 17.18
CA LYS A 100 8.37 -39.64 18.29
C LYS A 100 7.49 -38.43 17.96
N VAL A 101 6.26 -38.39 18.48
CA VAL A 101 5.44 -37.17 18.45
C VAL A 101 6.24 -36.06 19.11
N ILE A 102 6.62 -35.04 18.33
CA ILE A 102 7.27 -33.86 18.89
C ILE A 102 6.23 -33.15 19.73
N ARG A 103 6.42 -33.19 21.04
CA ARG A 103 5.53 -32.50 21.97
C ARG A 103 5.69 -31.00 21.80
N ASP A 104 4.63 -30.26 22.10
CA ASP A 104 4.62 -28.80 22.02
C ASP A 104 5.74 -28.18 22.87
N GLU A 105 6.18 -28.83 23.94
CA GLU A 105 7.30 -28.34 24.78
C GLU A 105 8.68 -28.42 24.09
N GLU A 106 8.81 -29.21 23.02
CA GLU A 106 10.05 -29.34 22.24
C GLU A 106 10.11 -28.33 21.08
N LEU A 107 9.00 -27.65 20.78
CA LEU A 107 8.91 -26.62 19.76
C LEU A 107 9.33 -25.27 20.33
N THR A 108 10.05 -24.46 19.54
CA THR A 108 10.31 -23.08 19.95
C THR A 108 9.03 -22.25 19.89
N ALA A 109 9.02 -21.09 20.55
CA ALA A 109 7.84 -20.23 20.61
C ALA A 109 7.35 -19.78 19.21
N SER A 110 8.26 -19.57 18.25
CA SER A 110 7.90 -19.23 16.87
C SER A 110 7.26 -20.41 16.13
N GLU A 111 7.76 -21.62 16.37
CA GLU A 111 7.21 -22.85 15.78
C GLU A 111 5.83 -23.19 16.34
N LEU A 112 5.60 -22.98 17.65
CA LEU A 112 4.29 -23.13 18.27
C LEU A 112 3.26 -22.14 17.72
N ARG A 113 3.65 -20.87 17.55
CA ARG A 113 2.78 -19.85 16.95
C ARG A 113 2.42 -20.22 15.52
N PHE A 114 3.40 -20.66 14.73
CA PHE A 114 3.15 -21.09 13.36
C PHE A 114 2.21 -22.29 13.32
N LYS A 115 2.46 -23.32 14.16
CA LYS A 115 1.56 -24.49 14.30
C LYS A 115 0.13 -24.08 14.65
N HIS A 116 -0.05 -23.16 15.60
CA HIS A 116 -1.38 -22.67 15.98
C HIS A 116 -2.06 -21.86 14.87
N GLY A 117 -1.29 -21.01 14.18
CA GLY A 117 -1.76 -20.26 13.01
C GLY A 117 -2.25 -21.18 11.89
N LEU A 118 -1.51 -22.25 11.59
CA LEU A 118 -1.93 -23.27 10.60
C LEU A 118 -3.29 -23.92 10.93
N GLU A 119 -3.63 -24.03 12.22
CA GLU A 119 -4.85 -24.72 12.65
C GLU A 119 -6.07 -23.80 12.79
N LYS A 120 -5.85 -22.53 13.11
CA LYS A 120 -6.93 -21.62 13.53
C LYS A 120 -7.08 -20.37 12.70
N ASP A 121 -6.05 -20.01 11.93
CA ASP A 121 -6.05 -18.75 11.20
C ASP A 121 -6.47 -18.95 9.73
N VAL A 122 -7.60 -18.36 9.37
CA VAL A 122 -8.15 -18.39 8.01
C VAL A 122 -7.23 -17.68 7.01
N SER A 123 -6.53 -16.63 7.45
CA SER A 123 -5.60 -15.88 6.60
C SER A 123 -4.39 -16.73 6.22
N VAL A 124 -3.84 -17.47 7.18
CA VAL A 124 -2.73 -18.41 6.98
C VAL A 124 -3.14 -19.52 6.01
N ALA A 125 -4.36 -20.04 6.13
CA ALA A 125 -4.87 -21.04 5.20
C ALA A 125 -4.96 -20.51 3.76
N SER A 126 -5.47 -19.28 3.57
CA SER A 126 -5.52 -18.60 2.27
C SER A 126 -4.13 -18.42 1.66
N ALA A 127 -3.18 -17.89 2.45
CA ALA A 127 -1.80 -17.67 2.03
C ALA A 127 -1.10 -18.96 1.57
N ILE A 128 -1.40 -20.10 2.21
CA ILE A 128 -0.89 -21.41 1.83
C ILE A 128 -1.48 -21.86 0.49
N GLU A 129 -2.80 -21.72 0.32
CA GLU A 129 -3.48 -22.08 -0.92
C GLU A 129 -2.93 -21.27 -2.11
N ALA A 130 -2.79 -19.95 -1.96
CA ALA A 130 -2.26 -19.13 -3.03
C ALA A 130 -0.77 -19.41 -3.31
N ALA A 131 0.04 -19.68 -2.28
CA ALA A 131 1.43 -20.11 -2.48
C ALA A 131 1.52 -21.44 -3.25
N GLN A 132 0.65 -22.41 -2.94
CA GLN A 132 0.57 -23.67 -3.68
C GLN A 132 0.14 -23.46 -5.14
N ASP A 133 -0.79 -22.56 -5.40
CA ASP A 133 -1.25 -22.28 -6.75
C ASP A 133 -0.21 -21.55 -7.59
N ARG A 134 0.55 -20.62 -6.99
CA ARG A 134 1.71 -19.98 -7.64
C ARG A 134 2.80 -21.00 -7.94
N GLU A 135 3.08 -21.93 -7.03
CA GLU A 135 4.03 -23.02 -7.27
C GLU A 135 3.59 -23.91 -8.44
N LYS A 136 2.33 -24.36 -8.45
CA LYS A 136 1.77 -25.16 -9.55
C LYS A 136 1.86 -24.42 -10.88
N ALA A 137 1.53 -23.13 -10.90
CA ALA A 137 1.59 -22.30 -12.11
C ALA A 137 3.04 -22.19 -12.63
N PHE A 138 4.01 -21.96 -11.74
CA PHE A 138 5.43 -21.89 -12.09
C PHE A 138 5.91 -23.17 -12.79
N PHE A 139 5.59 -24.35 -12.23
CA PHE A 139 6.04 -25.63 -12.80
C PHE A 139 5.25 -26.06 -14.05
N ARG A 140 3.94 -25.74 -14.15
CA ARG A 140 3.16 -25.96 -15.39
C ARG A 140 3.70 -25.15 -16.57
N ASN A 141 4.02 -23.88 -16.34
CA ASN A 141 4.59 -23.03 -17.40
C ASN A 141 5.93 -23.57 -17.93
N ARG A 142 6.70 -24.26 -17.08
CA ARG A 142 7.98 -24.87 -17.46
C ARG A 142 7.81 -26.15 -18.28
N SER A 143 6.80 -26.98 -17.98
CA SER A 143 6.49 -28.16 -18.79
C SER A 143 6.00 -27.78 -20.18
N ASP A 144 5.16 -26.75 -20.28
CA ASP A 144 4.56 -26.33 -21.55
C ASP A 144 5.57 -25.63 -22.46
N ALA A 145 6.50 -24.86 -21.90
CA ALA A 145 7.59 -24.23 -22.66
C ALA A 145 8.57 -25.25 -23.26
N ASN A 146 8.77 -26.40 -22.62
CA ASN A 146 9.62 -27.46 -23.16
C ASN A 146 8.93 -28.25 -24.29
N LEU A 147 7.59 -28.34 -24.28
CA LEU A 147 6.83 -28.99 -25.35
C LEU A 147 6.71 -28.10 -26.61
N GLN A 148 6.69 -26.77 -26.46
CA GLN A 148 6.63 -25.85 -27.61
C GLN A 148 7.96 -25.72 -28.38
N PHE A 149 9.09 -26.24 -27.86
CA PHE A 149 10.37 -26.16 -28.56
C PHE A 149 10.61 -27.30 -29.58
N LEU A 150 9.81 -28.37 -29.53
CA LEU A 150 9.99 -29.53 -30.42
C LEU A 150 9.06 -29.56 -31.63
N ASP A 151 8.12 -28.62 -31.76
CA ASP A 151 7.14 -28.65 -32.84
C ASP A 151 6.68 -27.24 -33.25
N LEU A 152 7.55 -26.46 -33.92
CA LEU A 152 7.20 -25.63 -35.08
C LEU A 152 8.35 -24.68 -35.48
N GLY A 153 8.58 -24.65 -36.79
CA GLY A 153 9.54 -23.76 -37.44
C GLY A 153 9.13 -22.28 -37.40
N LEU A 154 10.11 -21.49 -37.84
CA LEU A 154 10.12 -20.06 -38.09
C LEU A 154 8.74 -19.41 -38.37
N ASP A 155 8.63 -18.19 -37.83
CA ASP A 155 7.70 -17.12 -38.22
C ASP A 155 6.30 -17.15 -37.59
N SER A 156 6.20 -16.92 -36.27
CA SER A 156 5.22 -15.99 -35.65
C SER A 156 5.26 -16.09 -34.12
N LEU A 157 6.21 -15.40 -33.48
CA LEU A 157 6.22 -15.23 -32.03
C LEU A 157 5.78 -13.80 -31.67
N GLY A 158 4.46 -13.63 -31.60
CA GLY A 158 3.86 -12.52 -30.86
C GLY A 158 4.19 -12.67 -29.39
N LYS A 159 4.94 -11.70 -28.85
CA LYS A 159 5.30 -11.61 -27.43
C LYS A 159 4.05 -11.69 -26.55
N LYS A 160 3.90 -12.81 -25.84
CA LYS A 160 3.05 -12.95 -24.66
C LYS A 160 3.92 -12.71 -23.42
N GLU A 161 4.16 -11.45 -23.12
CA GLU A 161 4.53 -10.88 -21.80
C GLU A 161 3.19 -10.32 -21.27
N GLU A 162 2.62 -10.59 -20.09
CA GLU A 162 3.02 -11.16 -18.80
C GLU A 162 1.76 -11.77 -18.15
N LEU A 163 1.87 -12.97 -17.56
CA LEU A 163 0.82 -13.63 -16.78
C LEU A 163 1.27 -13.71 -15.31
N TRP A 164 1.44 -12.55 -14.68
CA TRP A 164 1.82 -12.44 -13.27
C TRP A 164 1.04 -11.29 -12.65
N SER A 165 0.12 -11.60 -11.74
CA SER A 165 -0.47 -10.63 -10.83
C SER A 165 -0.26 -11.12 -9.41
N PHE A 166 0.43 -10.32 -8.61
CA PHE A 166 0.43 -10.45 -7.17
C PHE A 166 -0.96 -10.07 -6.65
N ASP A 167 -1.58 -10.97 -5.90
CA ASP A 167 -2.70 -10.68 -5.01
C ASP A 167 -2.12 -10.41 -3.61
N ASP A 168 -2.72 -9.44 -2.89
CA ASP A 168 -2.29 -8.95 -1.57
C ASP A 168 -2.55 -9.96 -0.43
N GLU A 169 -2.00 -11.16 -0.51
CA GLU A 169 -2.06 -12.10 0.61
C GLU A 169 -0.88 -11.92 1.56
N GLU A 170 -1.22 -11.42 2.75
CA GLU A 170 -0.39 -11.22 3.92
C GLU A 170 0.50 -12.44 4.21
N GLY A 171 1.82 -12.25 4.07
CA GLY A 171 2.81 -13.23 4.49
C GLY A 171 3.13 -13.09 5.99
N PHE A 172 2.97 -14.18 6.74
CA PHE A 172 3.35 -14.25 8.15
C PHE A 172 4.88 -14.43 8.29
N GLU A 173 5.63 -13.35 8.58
CA GLU A 173 7.04 -13.48 9.00
C GLU A 173 7.10 -13.69 10.53
N ALA A 174 7.24 -14.95 10.95
CA ALA A 174 7.64 -15.26 12.33
C ALA A 174 9.16 -15.06 12.47
N ASP A 175 9.59 -13.92 13.04
CA ASP A 175 11.00 -13.69 13.39
C ASP A 175 11.45 -14.64 14.53
N ILE A 176 12.68 -15.13 14.38
CA ILE A 176 13.33 -16.16 15.21
C ILE A 176 13.85 -15.59 16.54
N ASP A 177 13.96 -14.27 16.67
CA ASP A 177 14.70 -13.62 17.77
C ASP A 177 13.80 -13.21 18.96
N GLY A 178 12.58 -13.75 19.06
CA GLY A 178 11.70 -13.62 20.23
C GLY A 178 11.18 -12.20 20.53
N THR A 179 11.55 -11.20 19.74
CA THR A 179 11.09 -9.81 19.85
C THR A 179 10.07 -9.53 18.74
N PRO A 180 8.83 -9.14 19.05
CA PRO A 180 7.79 -8.95 18.04
C PRO A 180 8.11 -7.75 17.15
N ARG A 181 8.29 -8.00 15.85
CA ARG A 181 8.15 -6.99 14.78
C ARG A 181 7.32 -7.57 13.64
N SER A 182 6.10 -8.01 13.97
CA SER A 182 5.08 -8.26 12.97
C SER A 182 4.50 -6.91 12.53
N PHE A 183 5.01 -6.37 11.43
CA PHE A 183 4.30 -5.30 10.72
C PHE A 183 3.25 -5.94 9.81
N VAL A 184 2.20 -6.50 10.42
CA VAL A 184 0.93 -6.73 9.72
C VAL A 184 0.25 -5.37 9.67
N PHE A 185 0.62 -4.56 8.68
CA PHE A 185 -0.11 -3.35 8.39
C PHE A 185 -1.39 -3.76 7.67
N LYS A 186 -2.52 -3.66 8.36
CA LYS A 186 -3.82 -3.48 7.68
C LYS A 186 -3.79 -2.12 6.99
N HIS A 187 -3.12 -2.06 5.84
CA HIS A 187 -3.43 -1.04 4.84
C HIS A 187 -4.91 -1.20 4.48
N HIS A 188 -5.61 -0.08 4.20
CA HIS A 188 -7.05 -0.09 3.94
C HIS A 188 -7.41 -1.29 3.07
N SER A 189 -8.05 -2.31 3.68
CA SER A 189 -8.18 -3.63 3.05
C SER A 189 -8.98 -3.47 1.76
N LEU A 190 -8.28 -3.59 0.62
CA LEU A 190 -8.91 -3.50 -0.70
C LEU A 190 -9.91 -4.64 -0.91
N ALA A 191 -9.98 -5.63 -0.01
CA ALA A 191 -11.02 -6.66 0.01
C ALA A 191 -12.44 -6.08 0.11
N HIS A 192 -12.60 -4.86 0.63
CA HIS A 192 -13.88 -4.15 0.58
C HIS A 192 -14.17 -3.52 -0.80
N LEU A 193 -13.16 -3.20 -1.60
CA LEU A 193 -13.32 -2.65 -2.97
C LEU A 193 -13.73 -3.72 -3.98
N GLU A 194 -13.48 -5.00 -3.71
CA GLU A 194 -13.81 -6.10 -4.63
C GLU A 194 -15.27 -6.55 -4.53
N LYS A 195 -15.97 -6.19 -3.44
CA LYS A 195 -17.38 -6.58 -3.23
C LYS A 195 -18.40 -5.64 -3.84
N GLU A 196 -18.01 -4.42 -4.20
CA GLU A 196 -18.87 -3.55 -4.98
C GLU A 196 -18.76 -4.00 -6.44
N GLU A 197 -19.75 -4.78 -6.92
CA GLU A 197 -20.03 -5.04 -8.35
C GLU A 197 -20.42 -3.74 -9.10
N ASP A 198 -19.86 -2.60 -8.68
CA ASP A 198 -19.99 -1.36 -9.38
C ASP A 198 -19.40 -1.59 -10.77
N THR A 199 -20.27 -1.35 -11.75
CA THR A 199 -19.99 -1.34 -13.18
C THR A 199 -18.53 -0.96 -13.41
N GLU A 200 -17.76 -1.83 -14.07
CA GLU A 200 -16.43 -1.52 -14.62
C GLU A 200 -16.56 -0.40 -15.68
N GLU A 201 -17.15 0.74 -15.31
CA GLU A 201 -17.01 1.99 -16.04
C GLU A 201 -15.52 2.21 -16.15
N ASP A 202 -15.09 2.22 -17.39
CA ASP A 202 -13.71 2.07 -17.78
C ASP A 202 -12.90 3.19 -17.09
N LEU A 203 -12.08 2.82 -16.11
CA LEU A 203 -11.18 3.75 -15.39
C LEU A 203 -10.34 4.61 -16.35
N THR A 204 -10.21 4.17 -17.61
CA THR A 204 -9.60 4.90 -18.71
C THR A 204 -10.28 6.24 -19.02
N HIS A 205 -11.53 6.45 -18.62
CA HIS A 205 -12.31 7.65 -18.93
C HIS A 205 -12.25 8.74 -17.86
N VAL A 206 -11.72 8.45 -16.67
CA VAL A 206 -11.60 9.49 -15.62
C VAL A 206 -10.49 10.46 -16.01
N ASN A 207 -10.86 11.71 -16.32
CA ASN A 207 -9.89 12.77 -16.58
C ASN A 207 -9.24 13.19 -15.25
N PRO A 208 -7.90 13.15 -15.11
CA PRO A 208 -7.24 13.53 -13.87
C PRO A 208 -7.50 14.99 -13.47
N ASP A 209 -7.94 15.21 -12.24
CA ASP A 209 -8.06 16.55 -11.66
C ASP A 209 -6.78 16.88 -10.88
N LYS A 210 -5.89 17.65 -11.52
CA LYS A 210 -4.61 18.06 -10.92
C LYS A 210 -4.78 18.81 -9.59
N THR A 211 -5.89 19.51 -9.39
CA THR A 211 -6.10 20.27 -8.15
C THR A 211 -6.34 19.36 -6.94
N LEU A 212 -6.74 18.11 -7.16
CA LEU A 212 -6.89 17.10 -6.11
C LEU A 212 -5.55 16.46 -5.69
N LEU A 213 -4.52 16.57 -6.53
CA LEU A 213 -3.24 15.88 -6.35
C LEU A 213 -2.21 16.69 -5.56
N CYS A 214 -2.57 17.89 -5.10
CA CYS A 214 -1.74 18.72 -4.21
C CYS A 214 -0.30 18.98 -4.70
N GLY A 215 -0.07 19.04 -6.02
CA GLY A 215 1.26 19.26 -6.61
C GLY A 215 2.09 17.98 -6.78
N LEU A 216 1.54 16.81 -6.45
CA LEU A 216 2.21 15.52 -6.56
C LEU A 216 2.09 14.90 -7.96
N GLU A 217 1.40 15.55 -8.90
CA GLU A 217 1.18 15.03 -10.26
C GLU A 217 2.47 14.81 -11.05
N SER A 218 3.58 15.46 -10.68
CA SER A 218 4.88 15.24 -11.32
C SER A 218 5.57 13.94 -10.85
N PHE A 219 5.10 13.37 -9.73
CA PHE A 219 5.60 12.13 -9.12
C PHE A 219 4.66 10.94 -9.37
N MET A 220 3.71 11.08 -10.29
CA MET A 220 2.73 10.06 -10.61
C MET A 220 2.72 9.76 -12.11
N THR A 221 2.51 8.50 -12.46
CA THR A 221 2.07 8.07 -13.80
C THR A 221 0.68 8.62 -14.11
N ASP A 222 0.30 8.67 -15.39
CA ASP A 222 -1.04 9.15 -15.74
C ASP A 222 -2.13 8.22 -15.20
N GLN A 223 -1.87 6.90 -15.12
CA GLN A 223 -2.77 5.92 -14.50
C GLN A 223 -2.95 6.17 -13.00
N GLU A 224 -1.87 6.46 -12.26
CA GLU A 224 -1.91 6.87 -10.84
C GLU A 224 -2.81 8.08 -10.62
N LYS A 225 -2.67 9.11 -11.47
CA LYS A 225 -3.49 10.31 -11.39
C LYS A 225 -4.97 10.00 -11.64
N GLN A 226 -5.28 9.15 -12.62
CA GLN A 226 -6.65 8.75 -12.94
C GLN A 226 -7.28 7.99 -11.78
N TYR A 227 -6.58 7.00 -11.23
CA TYR A 227 -7.08 6.17 -10.15
C TYR A 227 -7.27 6.96 -8.85
N ILE A 228 -6.29 7.78 -8.46
CA ILE A 228 -6.42 8.62 -7.26
C ILE A 228 -7.58 9.61 -7.44
N THR A 229 -7.72 10.21 -8.63
CA THR A 229 -8.87 11.08 -8.94
C THR A 229 -10.18 10.31 -8.76
N TYR A 230 -10.30 9.11 -9.34
CA TYR A 230 -11.46 8.24 -9.19
C TYR A 230 -11.79 7.95 -7.72
N LEU A 231 -10.81 7.55 -6.92
CA LEU A 231 -11.01 7.25 -5.50
C LEU A 231 -11.52 8.49 -4.75
N LEU A 232 -10.89 9.65 -4.95
CA LEU A 232 -11.27 10.92 -4.32
C LEU A 232 -12.67 11.39 -4.73
N THR A 233 -13.12 11.09 -5.95
CA THR A 233 -14.41 11.57 -6.49
C THR A 233 -15.53 10.52 -6.48
N SER A 234 -15.27 9.31 -5.99
CA SER A 234 -16.26 8.22 -5.92
C SER A 234 -17.44 8.50 -4.98
N GLY A 235 -17.27 9.35 -3.97
CA GLY A 235 -18.27 9.57 -2.91
C GLY A 235 -18.33 8.49 -1.83
N CYS A 236 -17.36 7.57 -1.83
CA CYS A 236 -17.19 6.55 -0.80
C CYS A 236 -16.11 6.98 0.23
N PRO A 237 -16.43 7.00 1.54
CA PRO A 237 -15.46 7.27 2.61
C PRO A 237 -14.22 6.36 2.59
N ASN A 238 -14.40 5.06 2.33
CA ASN A 238 -13.31 4.09 2.30
C ASN A 238 -12.33 4.38 1.15
N ASN A 239 -12.86 4.67 -0.04
CA ASN A 239 -12.06 5.05 -1.22
C ASN A 239 -11.28 6.34 -0.95
N LEU A 240 -11.92 7.28 -0.25
CA LEU A 240 -11.33 8.54 0.12
C LEU A 240 -10.16 8.36 1.12
N ALA A 241 -10.29 7.43 2.07
CA ALA A 241 -9.22 7.06 2.99
C ALA A 241 -8.05 6.38 2.27
N ALA A 242 -8.34 5.42 1.39
CA ALA A 242 -7.34 4.76 0.55
C ALA A 242 -6.59 5.78 -0.35
N ALA A 243 -7.29 6.75 -0.92
CA ALA A 243 -6.66 7.83 -1.69
C ALA A 243 -5.74 8.70 -0.83
N ALA A 244 -6.12 9.00 0.42
CA ALA A 244 -5.29 9.75 1.35
C ALA A 244 -3.98 9.00 1.66
N GLU A 245 -4.06 7.69 1.87
CA GLU A 245 -2.88 6.83 2.07
C GLU A 245 -1.96 6.85 0.84
N LEU A 246 -2.52 6.65 -0.36
CA LEU A 246 -1.74 6.68 -1.61
C LEU A 246 -1.04 8.03 -1.82
N LEU A 247 -1.74 9.13 -1.57
CA LEU A 247 -1.17 10.47 -1.68
C LEU A 247 -0.05 10.71 -0.68
N ASP A 248 -0.19 10.24 0.57
CA ASP A 248 0.88 10.36 1.56
C ASP A 248 2.13 9.55 1.16
N ARG A 249 1.95 8.32 0.67
CA ARG A 249 3.06 7.50 0.14
C ARG A 249 3.77 8.21 -1.02
N VAL A 250 3.04 8.76 -1.99
CA VAL A 250 3.65 9.51 -3.09
C VAL A 250 4.37 10.77 -2.58
N ALA A 251 3.78 11.48 -1.61
CA ALA A 251 4.43 12.64 -0.98
C ALA A 251 5.72 12.25 -0.27
N HIS A 252 5.74 11.09 0.40
CA HIS A 252 6.95 10.55 1.04
C HIS A 252 8.05 10.25 0.02
N LEU A 253 7.73 9.55 -1.08
CA LEU A 253 8.70 9.29 -2.17
C LEU A 253 9.22 10.58 -2.82
N SER A 254 8.33 11.55 -3.01
CA SER A 254 8.68 12.88 -3.52
C SER A 254 9.71 13.59 -2.64
N ARG A 255 9.55 13.54 -1.30
CA ARG A 255 10.52 14.10 -0.33
C ARG A 255 11.88 13.41 -0.39
N LEU A 256 11.92 12.13 -0.74
CA LEU A 256 13.17 11.39 -0.97
C LEU A 256 13.81 11.70 -2.33
N GLY A 257 13.18 12.53 -3.16
CA GLY A 257 13.65 12.84 -4.51
C GLY A 257 13.51 11.68 -5.49
N GLN A 258 12.78 10.63 -5.11
CA GLN A 258 12.51 9.49 -5.98
C GLN A 258 11.40 9.89 -6.95
N GLN A 259 11.77 10.14 -8.20
CA GLN A 259 10.80 10.31 -9.27
C GLN A 259 10.33 8.94 -9.74
N VAL A 260 9.01 8.75 -9.78
CA VAL A 260 8.42 7.58 -10.40
C VAL A 260 8.89 7.51 -11.85
N CYS A 261 9.54 6.40 -12.22
CA CYS A 261 10.19 6.27 -13.51
C CYS A 261 9.13 6.26 -14.62
N THR A 262 8.86 7.43 -15.22
CA THR A 262 7.85 7.62 -16.27
C THR A 262 8.18 6.91 -17.59
N LYS A 263 9.17 6.01 -17.62
CA LYS A 263 9.63 5.30 -18.82
C LYS A 263 8.72 4.13 -19.22
N ARG A 264 7.78 3.67 -18.39
CA ARG A 264 6.83 2.59 -18.71
C ARG A 264 5.62 3.04 -19.57
N LYS A 265 5.85 3.81 -20.65
CA LYS A 265 4.76 4.42 -21.44
C LYS A 265 4.05 3.51 -22.45
N ASN A 266 4.42 2.23 -22.61
CA ASN A 266 3.98 1.45 -23.78
C ASN A 266 3.15 0.17 -23.53
N SER A 267 2.67 -0.11 -22.31
CA SER A 267 1.74 -1.24 -22.08
C SER A 267 0.31 -0.72 -21.82
N LEU A 268 -0.45 -0.50 -22.89
CA LEU A 268 -1.81 0.07 -22.88
C LEU A 268 -2.92 -0.99 -23.05
N ARG A 269 -2.69 -2.25 -22.64
CA ARG A 269 -3.69 -3.32 -22.81
C ARG A 269 -3.91 -4.14 -21.53
N ALA A 270 -4.80 -3.64 -20.67
CA ALA A 270 -5.74 -4.38 -19.80
C ALA A 270 -6.19 -3.49 -18.63
N SER A 271 -7.45 -3.05 -18.61
CA SER A 271 -7.99 -2.19 -17.54
C SER A 271 -7.94 -2.85 -16.15
N LYS A 272 -8.01 -4.18 -16.08
CA LYS A 272 -7.90 -4.97 -14.83
C LYS A 272 -6.51 -4.96 -14.21
N GLN A 273 -5.47 -4.61 -14.97
CA GLN A 273 -4.09 -4.56 -14.48
C GLN A 273 -3.73 -3.18 -13.88
N ILE A 274 -4.56 -2.16 -14.06
CA ILE A 274 -4.29 -0.77 -13.64
C ILE A 274 -4.30 -0.62 -12.11
N LYS A 275 -5.29 -1.23 -11.43
CA LYS A 275 -5.37 -1.22 -9.95
C LYS A 275 -4.17 -1.96 -9.32
N ARG A 276 -3.77 -3.08 -9.91
CA ARG A 276 -2.69 -3.97 -9.44
C ARG A 276 -1.27 -3.42 -9.73
N SER A 277 -1.06 -2.82 -10.90
CA SER A 277 0.23 -2.25 -11.35
C SER A 277 0.70 -1.05 -10.51
N MET A 278 -0.22 -0.32 -9.89
CA MET A 278 0.08 0.94 -9.19
C MET A 278 0.85 0.76 -7.87
N LEU A 279 0.37 -0.13 -7.00
CA LEU A 279 1.04 -0.42 -5.73
C LEU A 279 2.38 -1.15 -5.96
N GLU A 280 2.42 -2.02 -6.97
CA GLU A 280 3.62 -2.70 -7.46
C GLU A 280 4.65 -1.71 -8.01
N SER A 281 4.21 -0.69 -8.76
CA SER A 281 5.06 0.38 -9.32
C SER A 281 5.67 1.23 -8.19
N ILE A 282 4.85 1.71 -7.25
CA ILE A 282 5.30 2.50 -6.10
C ILE A 282 6.33 1.71 -5.25
N ARG A 283 6.12 0.41 -5.03
CA ARG A 283 7.07 -0.46 -4.29
C ARG A 283 8.36 -0.74 -5.07
N ASN A 284 8.28 -1.02 -6.38
CA ASN A 284 9.47 -1.30 -7.21
C ASN A 284 10.35 -0.06 -7.43
N ILE A 285 9.77 1.14 -7.42
CA ILE A 285 10.52 2.40 -7.56
C ILE A 285 11.35 2.72 -6.30
N ILE A 286 10.89 2.28 -5.11
CA ILE A 286 11.69 2.31 -3.88
C ILE A 286 12.95 1.45 -4.02
N GLN A 287 12.86 0.34 -4.75
CA GLN A 287 13.96 -0.60 -5.00
C GLN A 287 14.95 -0.09 -6.07
N GLU A 288 14.46 0.46 -7.18
CA GLU A 288 15.28 0.86 -8.35
C GLU A 288 15.92 2.26 -8.24
N GLY A 289 15.42 3.14 -7.36
CA GLY A 289 15.85 4.54 -7.26
C GLY A 289 17.31 4.80 -6.88
N LYS A 290 18.11 3.76 -6.56
CA LYS A 290 19.53 3.90 -6.16
C LYS A 290 20.52 3.80 -7.32
N GLU A 291 20.14 3.30 -8.51
CA GLU A 291 21.11 3.02 -9.59
C GLU A 291 21.25 4.17 -10.63
N GLU A 292 20.25 5.06 -10.76
CA GLU A 292 20.27 6.09 -11.82
C GLU A 292 20.98 7.42 -11.42
N GLN A 293 21.42 7.59 -10.17
CA GLN A 293 22.04 8.85 -9.73
C GLN A 293 23.49 9.05 -10.20
N GLU A 294 24.19 8.00 -10.65
CA GLU A 294 25.60 8.11 -11.05
C GLU A 294 25.83 8.52 -12.53
N LYS A 295 24.80 8.51 -13.39
CA LYS A 295 24.97 8.74 -14.85
C LYS A 295 24.67 10.17 -15.35
N LYS A 296 24.17 11.08 -14.51
CA LYS A 296 23.67 12.40 -14.98
C LYS A 296 24.63 13.60 -14.82
N VAL A 297 25.88 13.40 -14.38
CA VAL A 297 26.79 14.52 -14.04
C VAL A 297 27.63 15.06 -15.22
N THR A 298 27.72 14.39 -16.38
CA THR A 298 28.77 14.71 -17.38
C THR A 298 28.38 15.54 -18.61
N ASN A 299 27.16 16.03 -18.80
CA ASN A 299 26.77 16.56 -20.13
C ASN A 299 26.02 17.91 -20.19
N ASN A 300 26.50 18.97 -19.50
CA ASN A 300 25.88 20.30 -19.58
C ASN A 300 26.87 21.48 -19.62
N ARG A 301 27.67 21.62 -20.69
CA ARG A 301 28.55 22.81 -20.88
C ARG A 301 28.46 23.54 -22.22
N GLY A 302 27.55 23.18 -23.14
CA GLY A 302 27.67 23.61 -24.55
C GLY A 302 26.66 24.61 -25.15
N GLN A 303 25.52 24.96 -24.54
CA GLN A 303 24.48 25.74 -25.24
C GLN A 303 23.86 26.83 -24.35
N LYS A 304 24.35 28.07 -24.43
CA LYS A 304 23.85 29.21 -23.63
C LYS A 304 23.33 30.43 -24.41
N PHE A 305 23.32 30.44 -25.75
CA PHE A 305 23.06 31.70 -26.48
C PHE A 305 21.76 31.80 -27.30
N HIS A 306 20.87 30.79 -27.31
CA HIS A 306 19.57 30.86 -28.03
C HIS A 306 18.30 30.81 -27.13
N GLN A 307 18.40 30.90 -25.80
CA GLN A 307 17.26 30.64 -24.89
C GLN A 307 16.52 31.88 -24.36
N ALA A 308 16.84 33.11 -24.78
CA ALA A 308 16.21 34.31 -24.22
C ALA A 308 14.74 34.50 -24.66
N GLY A 309 14.41 34.15 -25.92
CA GLY A 309 13.03 34.25 -26.44
C GLY A 309 12.09 33.20 -25.85
N THR A 310 12.53 31.95 -25.76
CA THR A 310 11.71 30.81 -25.31
C THR A 310 11.29 30.89 -23.85
N ARG A 311 12.10 31.53 -22.99
CA ARG A 311 11.77 31.72 -21.57
C ARG A 311 10.58 32.64 -21.33
N ARG A 312 10.41 33.68 -22.15
CA ARG A 312 9.30 34.63 -21.99
C ARG A 312 7.97 33.98 -22.38
N GLU A 313 7.96 33.18 -23.44
CA GLU A 313 6.79 32.43 -23.89
C GLU A 313 6.41 31.35 -22.87
N GLN A 314 7.37 30.57 -22.38
CA GLN A 314 7.13 29.57 -21.33
C GLN A 314 6.55 30.19 -20.05
N LYS A 315 7.09 31.34 -19.63
CA LYS A 315 6.56 32.07 -18.47
C LYS A 315 5.13 32.53 -18.72
N MET A 316 4.85 33.13 -19.87
CA MET A 316 3.51 33.59 -20.22
C MET A 316 2.49 32.45 -20.27
N GLN A 317 2.89 31.29 -20.79
CA GLN A 317 2.07 30.09 -20.83
C GLN A 317 1.78 29.56 -19.41
N SER A 318 2.80 29.48 -18.56
CA SER A 318 2.65 29.07 -17.16
C SER A 318 1.76 30.04 -16.36
N ASP A 319 1.89 31.35 -16.58
CA ASP A 319 1.05 32.36 -15.95
C ASP A 319 -0.42 32.22 -16.40
N LEU A 320 -0.65 31.90 -17.68
CA LEU A 320 -2.00 31.66 -18.22
C LEU A 320 -2.63 30.38 -17.64
N GLU A 321 -1.87 29.30 -17.53
CA GLU A 321 -2.31 28.04 -16.92
C GLU A 321 -2.66 28.24 -15.45
N ARG A 322 -1.78 28.91 -14.68
CA ARG A 322 -2.05 29.26 -13.28
C ARG A 322 -3.30 30.13 -13.13
N LYS A 323 -3.54 31.06 -14.06
CA LYS A 323 -4.77 31.88 -14.05
C LYS A 323 -6.01 31.04 -14.30
N LYS A 324 -5.95 30.06 -15.22
CA LYS A 324 -7.06 29.12 -15.46
C LYS A 324 -7.34 28.27 -14.22
N GLU A 325 -6.30 27.77 -13.57
CA GLU A 325 -6.41 27.00 -12.32
C GLU A 325 -7.02 27.82 -11.18
N MET A 326 -6.63 29.09 -11.01
CA MET A 326 -7.23 29.96 -9.99
C MET A 326 -8.72 30.21 -10.24
N ILE A 327 -9.11 30.47 -11.49
CA ILE A 327 -10.54 30.64 -11.85
C ILE A 327 -11.29 29.33 -11.60
N TYR A 328 -10.67 28.20 -11.96
CA TYR A 328 -11.23 26.88 -11.72
C TYR A 328 -11.44 26.61 -10.22
N MET A 329 -10.46 26.85 -9.37
CA MET A 329 -10.59 26.68 -7.91
C MET A 329 -11.60 27.64 -7.28
N ALA A 330 -11.77 28.85 -7.82
CA ALA A 330 -12.80 29.78 -7.34
C ALA A 330 -14.23 29.28 -7.64
N MET A 331 -14.41 28.58 -8.77
CA MET A 331 -15.68 28.02 -9.21
C MET A 331 -15.96 26.63 -8.60
N HIS A 332 -14.89 25.87 -8.35
CA HIS A 332 -14.91 24.50 -7.85
C HIS A 332 -13.98 24.36 -6.64
N PRO A 333 -14.27 25.08 -5.54
CA PRO A 333 -13.43 25.06 -4.36
C PRO A 333 -13.35 23.66 -3.77
N LEU A 334 -12.18 23.30 -3.27
CA LEU A 334 -11.98 22.07 -2.52
C LEU A 334 -12.60 22.17 -1.13
N PRO A 335 -12.99 21.03 -0.51
CA PRO A 335 -13.32 20.98 0.90
C PRO A 335 -12.24 21.68 1.75
N ALA A 336 -12.67 22.38 2.81
CA ALA A 336 -11.75 23.01 3.74
C ALA A 336 -10.92 21.97 4.51
N ARG A 337 -11.48 20.76 4.64
CA ARG A 337 -10.87 19.60 5.27
C ARG A 337 -10.61 18.52 4.21
N MET A 338 -9.47 18.62 3.54
CA MET A 338 -9.03 17.56 2.64
C MET A 338 -8.63 16.30 3.45
N PRO A 339 -8.82 15.10 2.88
CA PRO A 339 -8.39 13.84 3.50
C PRO A 339 -6.89 13.84 3.80
N LYS A 340 -6.52 13.20 4.90
CA LYS A 340 -5.11 13.03 5.31
C LYS A 340 -4.91 11.62 5.85
N TYR A 341 -3.67 11.15 5.77
CA TYR A 341 -3.24 9.89 6.35
C TYR A 341 -2.09 10.16 7.33
N ALA A 342 -2.01 9.38 8.40
CA ALA A 342 -0.89 9.43 9.32
C ALA A 342 -0.68 8.07 10.00
N GLU A 343 0.56 7.84 10.41
CA GLU A 343 0.98 6.67 11.17
C GLU A 343 1.49 7.13 12.53
N LEU A 344 0.78 6.74 13.59
CA LEU A 344 1.06 7.16 14.95
C LEU A 344 1.42 5.94 15.78
N VAL A 345 2.52 6.02 16.51
CA VAL A 345 2.91 4.97 17.46
C VAL A 345 2.02 5.09 18.69
N ALA A 346 1.41 3.98 19.09
CA ALA A 346 0.70 3.85 20.35
C ALA A 346 1.72 3.89 21.49
N ASP A 347 1.98 5.08 22.01
CA ASP A 347 2.68 5.24 23.27
C ASP A 347 1.73 4.92 24.44
N SER A 348 2.09 5.32 25.66
CA SER A 348 1.17 5.22 26.80
C SER A 348 -0.16 5.97 26.53
N PRO A 349 -1.29 5.49 27.08
CA PRO A 349 -2.60 6.12 26.88
C PRO A 349 -2.65 7.60 27.27
N GLU A 350 -1.83 8.00 28.24
CA GLU A 350 -1.74 9.37 28.76
C GLU A 350 -0.87 10.28 27.89
N SER A 351 0.03 9.71 27.09
CA SER A 351 0.97 10.43 26.22
C SER A 351 0.66 10.29 24.74
N PHE A 352 -0.47 9.66 24.38
CA PHE A 352 -0.81 9.47 22.97
C PHE A 352 -0.85 10.79 22.21
N ALA A 353 -0.42 10.75 20.95
CA ALA A 353 -0.15 11.93 20.14
C ALA A 353 -1.38 12.85 19.94
N LEU A 354 -2.59 12.37 20.21
CA LEU A 354 -3.86 13.07 19.96
C LEU A 354 -4.73 13.17 21.22
N THR A 355 -5.31 14.35 21.44
CA THR A 355 -6.46 14.55 22.33
C THR A 355 -7.73 14.59 21.49
N LEU A 356 -8.74 13.81 21.88
CA LEU A 356 -9.93 13.55 21.06
C LEU A 356 -11.20 14.11 21.72
N LEU A 357 -12.12 14.63 20.90
CA LEU A 357 -13.42 15.13 21.35
C LEU A 357 -14.53 14.66 20.43
N ASP A 358 -15.71 14.41 21.00
CA ASP A 358 -16.92 14.24 20.23
C ASP A 358 -17.37 15.57 19.61
N ASP A 359 -17.76 15.53 18.35
CA ASP A 359 -18.33 16.62 17.59
C ASP A 359 -19.74 16.26 17.11
N LYS A 360 -20.60 17.27 17.04
CA LYS A 360 -21.94 17.13 16.46
C LYS A 360 -21.91 17.56 15.01
N TRP A 361 -22.12 16.60 14.12
CA TRP A 361 -22.32 16.88 12.71
C TRP A 361 -23.81 17.07 12.39
N ASP A 362 -24.11 18.06 11.55
CA ASP A 362 -25.47 18.41 11.13
C ASP A 362 -25.95 17.58 9.92
N GLY A 363 -25.16 16.61 9.47
CA GLY A 363 -25.44 15.78 8.31
C GLY A 363 -25.32 16.52 6.98
N SER A 364 -24.84 17.76 6.93
CA SER A 364 -24.77 18.52 5.68
C SER A 364 -23.44 18.32 4.94
N VAL A 365 -23.49 18.33 3.60
CA VAL A 365 -22.29 18.48 2.74
C VAL A 365 -21.57 19.81 3.01
N GLN A 366 -22.29 20.85 3.44
CA GLN A 366 -21.71 22.15 3.77
C GLN A 366 -20.66 22.05 4.88
N ASP A 367 -20.80 21.08 5.79
CA ASP A 367 -19.83 20.84 6.86
C ASP A 367 -18.42 20.55 6.29
N ALA A 368 -18.28 19.91 5.12
CA ALA A 368 -16.98 19.68 4.47
C ALA A 368 -16.21 20.97 4.12
N PHE A 369 -16.93 22.09 3.95
CA PHE A 369 -16.38 23.43 3.69
C PHE A 369 -16.27 24.29 4.94
N SER A 370 -16.51 23.71 6.11
CA SER A 370 -16.35 24.40 7.39
C SER A 370 -14.95 24.17 7.98
N ARG A 371 -14.36 25.25 8.49
CA ARG A 371 -13.16 25.18 9.31
C ARG A 371 -13.59 24.93 10.75
N ILE A 372 -13.22 23.78 11.29
CA ILE A 372 -13.42 23.44 12.70
C ILE A 372 -12.25 24.02 13.48
N THR A 373 -12.53 24.87 14.47
CA THR A 373 -11.52 25.44 15.37
C THR A 373 -11.82 24.97 16.78
N VAL A 374 -10.85 24.31 17.40
CA VAL A 374 -10.95 23.84 18.79
C VAL A 374 -10.13 24.76 19.67
N ASN A 375 -10.77 25.39 20.66
CA ASN A 375 -10.10 26.27 21.61
C ASN A 375 -10.16 25.67 23.01
N LYS A 376 -9.02 25.57 23.70
CA LYS A 376 -8.97 25.17 25.11
C LYS A 376 -9.14 26.40 25.99
N GLY A 377 -10.24 26.46 26.74
CA GLY A 377 -10.51 27.54 27.70
C GLY A 377 -9.59 27.47 28.92
N LEU A 378 -9.56 28.54 29.72
CA LEU A 378 -8.75 28.64 30.94
C LEU A 378 -9.04 27.53 31.96
N LEU A 379 -10.28 27.04 32.00
CA LEU A 379 -10.71 25.94 32.88
C LEU A 379 -10.46 24.54 32.27
N GLY A 380 -9.67 24.44 31.20
CA GLY A 380 -9.40 23.17 30.50
C GLY A 380 -10.55 22.65 29.64
N LYS A 381 -11.73 23.29 29.66
CA LYS A 381 -12.87 22.94 28.79
C LYS A 381 -12.60 23.33 27.35
N PHE A 382 -12.86 22.41 26.43
CA PHE A 382 -12.72 22.68 25.00
C PHE A 382 -14.01 23.30 24.42
N HIS A 383 -13.84 24.26 23.53
CA HIS A 383 -14.91 24.89 22.76
C HIS A 383 -14.66 24.66 21.28
N VAL A 384 -15.59 23.95 20.64
CA VAL A 384 -15.57 23.69 19.20
C VAL A 384 -16.38 24.77 18.49
N LYS A 385 -15.76 25.46 17.53
CA LYS A 385 -16.42 26.45 16.66
C LYS A 385 -16.29 26.02 15.21
N LYS A 386 -17.40 26.06 14.47
CA LYS A 386 -17.42 25.78 13.03
C LYS A 386 -17.60 27.08 12.26
N HIS A 387 -16.68 27.38 11.36
CA HIS A 387 -16.74 28.54 10.46
C HIS A 387 -17.04 28.06 9.06
N TYR A 388 -18.29 28.25 8.61
CA TYR A 388 -18.72 27.84 7.29
C TYR A 388 -18.26 28.84 6.23
N SER A 389 -17.70 28.33 5.14
CA SER A 389 -17.36 29.14 3.97
C SER A 389 -18.57 29.24 3.04
N GLU A 390 -18.93 30.46 2.65
CA GLU A 390 -19.99 30.70 1.69
C GLU A 390 -19.43 31.40 0.45
N THR A 391 -19.19 30.63 -0.60
CA THR A 391 -18.83 31.17 -1.91
C THR A 391 -19.82 30.68 -2.97
N PRO A 392 -19.98 31.41 -4.09
CA PRO A 392 -20.83 30.96 -5.19
C PRO A 392 -20.46 29.55 -5.70
N GLY A 393 -19.16 29.21 -5.70
CA GLY A 393 -18.67 27.88 -6.08
C GLY A 393 -19.13 26.79 -5.11
N ILE A 394 -19.03 27.02 -3.80
CA ILE A 394 -19.52 26.09 -2.77
C ILE A 394 -21.03 25.84 -2.95
N ARG A 395 -21.80 26.90 -3.16
CA ARG A 395 -23.25 26.79 -3.36
C ARG A 395 -23.59 25.92 -4.57
N LYS A 396 -22.89 26.12 -5.70
CA LYS A 396 -23.03 25.26 -6.88
C LYS A 396 -22.73 23.79 -6.59
N ILE A 397 -21.69 23.49 -5.81
CA ILE A 397 -21.36 22.11 -5.42
C ILE A 397 -22.48 21.50 -4.56
N ILE A 398 -22.98 22.25 -3.57
CA ILE A 398 -24.09 21.81 -2.72
C ILE A 398 -25.35 21.54 -3.56
N ASP A 399 -25.63 22.39 -4.54
CA ASP A 399 -26.84 22.30 -5.38
C ASP A 399 -26.78 21.18 -6.43
N ALA A 400 -25.58 20.75 -6.85
CA ALA A 400 -25.32 19.86 -7.99
C ALA A 400 -26.02 18.48 -7.95
N CYS A 401 -26.58 18.06 -6.80
CA CYS A 401 -27.28 16.78 -6.64
C CYS A 401 -28.58 16.90 -5.83
N SER A 402 -29.08 18.11 -5.59
CA SER A 402 -30.23 18.35 -4.69
C SER A 402 -31.61 18.15 -5.33
N ALA A 403 -31.68 17.58 -6.55
CA ALA A 403 -32.90 17.48 -7.35
C ALA A 403 -34.07 16.70 -6.71
N LYS A 404 -33.87 16.01 -5.58
CA LYS A 404 -34.92 15.20 -4.93
C LYS A 404 -35.15 15.43 -3.43
N HIS A 405 -34.28 16.15 -2.69
CA HIS A 405 -34.46 16.35 -1.25
C HIS A 405 -34.00 17.75 -0.77
N ASN A 406 -34.95 18.58 -0.29
CA ASN A 406 -34.82 19.74 0.61
C ASN A 406 -33.53 20.62 0.56
N GLY A 407 -32.92 20.81 -0.61
CA GLY A 407 -31.98 21.91 -0.92
C GLY A 407 -30.68 22.04 -0.11
N LYS A 408 -30.45 21.21 0.92
CA LYS A 408 -29.29 21.33 1.81
C LYS A 408 -28.20 20.28 1.60
N GLY A 409 -28.41 19.33 0.67
CA GLY A 409 -27.51 18.20 0.52
C GLY A 409 -27.33 17.44 1.84
N ILE A 410 -28.45 17.12 2.49
CA ILE A 410 -28.44 16.35 3.74
C ILE A 410 -28.02 14.92 3.42
N ILE A 411 -27.05 14.42 4.18
CA ILE A 411 -26.56 13.07 4.20
C ILE A 411 -27.16 12.43 5.46
N ASP A 412 -27.86 11.32 5.30
CA ASP A 412 -28.50 10.62 6.40
C ASP A 412 -27.43 9.89 7.23
N ILE A 413 -26.98 10.51 8.33
CA ILE A 413 -26.01 9.91 9.24
C ILE A 413 -26.42 10.19 10.68
N VAL A 414 -26.57 9.10 11.45
CA VAL A 414 -26.98 9.09 12.87
C VAL A 414 -25.78 8.97 13.81
N ARG A 415 -24.55 9.00 13.28
CA ARG A 415 -23.35 8.56 14.01
C ARG A 415 -22.61 9.70 14.73
N PRO A 416 -22.06 9.45 15.93
CA PRO A 416 -21.13 10.36 16.58
C PRO A 416 -19.87 10.53 15.71
N ARG A 417 -19.24 11.70 15.82
CA ARG A 417 -18.03 12.05 15.06
C ARG A 417 -16.93 12.45 16.04
N VAL A 418 -15.71 11.97 15.81
CA VAL A 418 -14.56 12.33 16.66
C VAL A 418 -13.65 13.30 15.92
N ILE A 419 -13.22 14.36 16.62
CA ILE A 419 -12.27 15.35 16.11
C ILE A 419 -11.02 15.42 16.98
N VAL A 420 -9.92 15.86 16.36
CA VAL A 420 -8.66 16.17 17.04
C VAL A 420 -8.79 17.52 17.76
N ALA A 421 -8.62 17.53 19.07
CA ALA A 421 -8.71 18.72 19.91
C ALA A 421 -7.37 19.40 20.15
N SER A 422 -6.35 18.57 20.41
CA SER A 422 -4.94 18.95 20.50
C SER A 422 -4.08 17.78 20.05
N LEU A 423 -2.84 18.06 19.70
CA LEU A 423 -1.90 17.07 19.18
C LEU A 423 -0.48 17.38 19.64
N THR A 424 0.38 16.37 19.64
CA THR A 424 1.81 16.52 19.86
C THR A 424 2.51 17.07 18.62
N ARG A 425 3.79 17.39 18.75
CA ARG A 425 4.60 17.86 17.62
C ARG A 425 4.76 16.78 16.55
N GLU A 426 4.90 15.49 16.91
CA GLU A 426 5.07 14.43 15.90
C GLU A 426 3.85 14.32 14.99
N ALA A 427 2.64 14.29 15.56
CA ALA A 427 1.39 14.28 14.79
C ALA A 427 1.28 15.52 13.88
N GLY A 428 1.70 16.69 14.36
CA GLY A 428 1.70 17.92 13.59
C GLY A 428 2.68 17.92 12.41
N MET A 429 3.81 17.22 12.55
CA MET A 429 4.78 17.05 11.45
C MET A 429 4.25 16.19 10.31
N GLN A 430 3.25 15.33 10.59
CA GLN A 430 2.52 14.56 9.58
C GLN A 430 1.33 15.35 8.97
N GLY A 431 1.17 16.62 9.32
CA GLY A 431 0.14 17.49 8.73
C GLY A 431 -1.24 17.41 9.40
N ILE A 432 -1.36 16.67 10.50
CA ILE A 432 -2.57 16.66 11.33
C ILE A 432 -2.75 18.03 12.00
N VAL A 433 -3.97 18.53 12.05
CA VAL A 433 -4.31 19.78 12.75
C VAL A 433 -5.51 19.61 13.66
N ALA A 434 -5.60 20.45 14.69
CA ALA A 434 -6.79 20.51 15.53
C ALA A 434 -8.02 20.87 14.69
N GLY A 435 -9.10 20.13 14.88
CA GLY A 435 -10.33 20.19 14.07
C GLY A 435 -10.40 19.17 12.94
N ASP A 436 -9.33 18.42 12.66
CA ASP A 436 -9.41 17.26 11.76
C ASP A 436 -10.35 16.19 12.35
N VAL A 437 -11.13 15.55 11.49
CA VAL A 437 -12.09 14.48 11.84
C VAL A 437 -11.39 13.14 11.73
N VAL A 438 -11.44 12.30 12.76
CA VAL A 438 -11.00 10.90 12.67
C VAL A 438 -12.09 10.12 11.94
N SER A 439 -11.74 9.50 10.81
CA SER A 439 -12.70 8.78 9.96
C SER A 439 -12.41 7.29 9.85
N HIS A 440 -11.13 6.90 9.82
CA HIS A 440 -10.73 5.49 9.76
C HIS A 440 -9.52 5.23 10.65
N ILE A 441 -9.42 4.00 11.16
CA ILE A 441 -8.32 3.52 11.98
C ILE A 441 -7.95 2.12 11.53
N ASN A 442 -6.66 1.86 11.30
CA ASN A 442 -6.15 0.54 10.92
C ASN A 442 -6.89 -0.06 9.72
N GLY A 443 -7.27 0.80 8.76
CA GLY A 443 -8.00 0.41 7.57
C GLY A 443 -9.52 0.56 7.65
N ASP A 444 -10.10 0.51 8.85
CA ASP A 444 -11.54 0.36 9.07
C ASP A 444 -12.26 1.68 9.39
N GLU A 445 -13.50 1.85 8.93
CA GLU A 445 -14.33 3.03 9.24
C GLU A 445 -14.59 3.12 10.75
N PHE A 446 -14.21 4.24 11.38
CA PHE A 446 -14.46 4.47 12.79
C PHE A 446 -15.76 5.25 12.99
N THR A 447 -16.68 4.69 13.78
CA THR A 447 -18.04 5.21 13.97
C THR A 447 -18.41 5.42 15.45
N GLY A 448 -17.43 5.26 16.33
CA GLY A 448 -17.59 5.35 17.78
C GLY A 448 -17.44 6.76 18.34
N THR A 449 -17.41 6.83 19.66
CA THR A 449 -17.16 8.05 20.44
C THR A 449 -15.68 8.28 20.71
N ALA A 450 -15.33 9.47 21.20
CA ALA A 450 -13.97 9.80 21.59
C ALA A 450 -13.46 8.93 22.74
N ASP A 451 -14.35 8.49 23.65
CA ASP A 451 -14.01 7.56 24.73
C ASP A 451 -13.73 6.14 24.21
N GLU A 452 -14.54 5.65 23.27
CA GLU A 452 -14.29 4.34 22.62
C GLU A 452 -12.98 4.36 21.84
N LEU A 453 -12.68 5.46 21.14
CA LEU A 453 -11.41 5.62 20.45
C LEU A 453 -10.22 5.63 21.42
N ARG A 454 -10.34 6.36 22.55
CA ARG A 454 -9.32 6.33 23.60
C ARG A 454 -9.12 4.93 24.15
N ALA A 455 -10.20 4.18 24.37
CA ALA A 455 -10.12 2.81 24.86
C ALA A 455 -9.45 1.88 23.83
N LEU A 456 -9.70 2.06 22.54
CA LEU A 456 -9.06 1.31 21.45
C LEU A 456 -7.55 1.59 21.40
N ILE A 457 -7.16 2.86 21.51
CA ILE A 457 -5.74 3.26 21.58
C ILE A 457 -5.08 2.68 22.83
N ALA A 458 -5.74 2.79 23.99
CA ALA A 458 -5.20 2.30 25.26
C ALA A 458 -5.09 0.76 25.34
N GLY A 459 -5.91 0.04 24.56
CA GLY A 459 -5.85 -1.41 24.45
C GLY A 459 -4.83 -1.91 23.43
N SER A 460 -4.20 -1.02 22.66
CA SER A 460 -3.15 -1.38 21.71
C SER A 460 -1.82 -1.61 22.45
N GLU A 461 -0.98 -2.51 21.93
CA GLU A 461 0.33 -2.78 22.54
C GLU A 461 1.21 -1.53 22.49
N GLU A 462 1.93 -1.26 23.57
CA GLU A 462 2.87 -0.13 23.61
C GLU A 462 3.93 -0.30 22.51
N GLY A 463 4.12 0.75 21.70
CA GLY A 463 5.00 0.73 20.54
C GLY A 463 4.35 0.20 19.25
N SER A 464 3.09 -0.25 19.30
CA SER A 464 2.37 -0.65 18.08
C SER A 464 2.10 0.55 17.17
N LEU A 465 2.25 0.38 15.87
CA LEU A 465 1.93 1.42 14.90
C LEU A 465 0.44 1.37 14.57
N MET A 466 -0.24 2.50 14.73
CA MET A 466 -1.64 2.68 14.37
C MET A 466 -1.74 3.60 13.15
N THR A 467 -2.59 3.24 12.19
CA THR A 467 -2.82 4.07 10.99
C THR A 467 -4.13 4.82 11.12
N PHE A 468 -4.15 6.08 10.70
CA PHE A 468 -5.33 6.94 10.78
C PHE A 468 -5.60 7.60 9.45
N ALA A 469 -6.85 7.57 9.01
CA ALA A 469 -7.34 8.47 7.97
C ALA A 469 -8.20 9.56 8.60
N PHE A 470 -7.86 10.81 8.30
CA PHE A 470 -8.58 11.98 8.75
C PHE A 470 -9.37 12.60 7.60
N ASN A 471 -10.50 13.21 7.91
CA ASN A 471 -11.37 13.93 6.98
C ASN A 471 -11.81 13.09 5.76
N ALA A 472 -11.75 11.76 5.84
CA ALA A 472 -12.35 10.88 4.84
C ALA A 472 -13.81 10.55 5.22
N ASP A 473 -14.55 11.52 5.75
CA ASP A 473 -15.94 11.36 6.14
C ASP A 473 -16.89 11.51 4.95
N LYS A 474 -18.16 11.11 5.13
CA LYS A 474 -19.16 11.14 4.06
C LYS A 474 -19.46 12.55 3.55
N ALA A 475 -19.31 13.59 4.38
CA ALA A 475 -19.49 14.98 3.95
C ALA A 475 -18.43 15.36 2.91
N VAL A 476 -17.17 15.04 3.19
CA VAL A 476 -16.03 15.33 2.30
C VAL A 476 -16.12 14.50 1.03
N ALA A 477 -16.41 13.19 1.14
CA ALA A 477 -16.56 12.31 -0.01
C ALA A 477 -17.65 12.80 -0.97
N GLU A 478 -18.81 13.17 -0.42
CA GLU A 478 -19.93 13.67 -1.22
C GLU A 478 -19.64 15.06 -1.81
N ALA A 479 -18.95 15.93 -1.08
CA ALA A 479 -18.51 17.24 -1.59
C ALA A 479 -17.59 17.09 -2.81
N LEU A 480 -16.62 16.17 -2.75
CA LEU A 480 -15.69 15.90 -3.85
C LEU A 480 -16.39 15.26 -5.05
N ARG A 481 -17.29 14.29 -4.82
CA ARG A 481 -18.12 13.70 -5.88
C ARG A 481 -18.96 14.74 -6.59
N ARG A 482 -19.68 15.60 -5.85
CA ARG A 482 -20.49 16.69 -6.43
C ARG A 482 -19.65 17.69 -7.19
N ARG A 483 -18.46 18.02 -6.66
CA ARG A 483 -17.51 18.90 -7.33
C ARG A 483 -17.08 18.34 -8.68
N PHE A 484 -16.82 17.03 -8.75
CA PHE A 484 -16.46 16.32 -9.98
C PHE A 484 -17.61 16.28 -10.99
N LEU A 485 -18.82 15.89 -10.57
CA LEU A 485 -19.98 15.81 -11.47
C LEU A 485 -20.36 17.16 -12.11
N ASN A 486 -20.23 18.26 -11.36
CA ASN A 486 -20.55 19.59 -11.86
C ASN A 486 -19.58 20.08 -12.96
N PHE A 487 -18.48 19.35 -13.19
CA PHE A 487 -17.44 19.70 -14.16
C PHE A 487 -17.57 18.93 -15.49
N GLY A 488 -18.55 18.03 -15.62
CA GLY A 488 -18.69 17.17 -16.80
C GLY A 488 -17.70 16.01 -16.79
N GLY A 489 -17.70 15.28 -15.66
CA GLY A 489 -17.10 13.95 -15.58
C GLY A 489 -17.63 13.02 -16.67
#